data_AF-A0A9E2DW08-F1
#
_entry.id   AF-A0A9E2DW08-F1
#
_cell.length_a   1.000
_cell.length_b   1.000
_cell.length_c   1.000
_cell.angle_alpha   90.00
_cell.angle_beta   90.00
_cell.angle_gamma   90.00
#
_symmetry.space_group_name_H-M   'P 1'
#
loop_
_entity.id
_entity.type
_entity.pdbx_description
1 polymer ?
#
loop_
_entity_poly.entity_id
_entity_poly.type
_entity_poly.pdbx_seq_one_letter_code
_entity_poly.pdbx_strand_id
1 'polypeptide(L)'
;MKNLLFSTILFLVVAPCASAQVRPTVFTLENGMKFILLERSEEKNSVAVGWVAKVGSVNERPGITGISHFFEHLMFKGTNKIGTNDPVKDLEFIDAESSVRNHMLSIIWTEQYDKFRRGEINDPWDEKNDTPQLASLRIELKKLMEDHQSVVVKNELDTLYQGEGAVGMNAFTSEDVTFYINQLPANK
;
A
#
# COMPACT_ATOMS: atom_id res chain seq x y z
N MET A 1 -73.41 2.86 41.68
CA MET A 1 -72.49 2.85 40.53
C MET A 1 -71.27 3.72 40.88
N LYS A 2 -70.15 3.10 41.26
CA LYS A 2 -68.86 3.79 41.44
C LYS A 2 -67.82 2.94 40.70
N ASN A 3 -67.39 3.42 39.54
CA ASN A 3 -66.49 2.69 38.64
C ASN A 3 -65.07 2.74 39.20
N LEU A 4 -64.48 1.56 39.34
CA LEU A 4 -63.08 1.35 39.72
C LEU A 4 -62.21 1.51 38.46
N LEU A 5 -61.43 2.59 38.37
CA LEU A 5 -60.43 2.77 37.31
C LEU A 5 -59.13 2.12 37.77
N PHE A 6 -58.83 0.93 37.24
CA PHE A 6 -57.51 0.31 37.34
C PHE A 6 -56.56 1.01 36.36
N SER A 7 -55.60 1.76 36.86
CA SER A 7 -54.49 2.32 36.07
C SER A 7 -53.37 1.30 36.04
N THR A 8 -53.20 0.61 34.91
CA THR A 8 -52.08 -0.31 34.68
C THR A 8 -50.85 0.53 34.30
N ILE A 9 -49.92 0.68 35.24
CA ILE A 9 -48.60 1.27 34.96
C ILE A 9 -47.79 0.22 34.18
N LEU A 10 -47.57 0.50 32.89
CA LEU A 10 -46.70 -0.29 32.03
C LEU A 10 -45.24 0.05 32.39
N PHE A 11 -44.57 -0.82 33.14
CA PHE A 11 -43.13 -0.74 33.35
C PHE A 11 -42.42 -1.10 32.04
N LEU A 12 -41.84 -0.09 31.38
CA LEU A 12 -40.94 -0.30 30.26
C LEU A 12 -39.64 -0.90 30.82
N VAL A 13 -39.46 -2.22 30.68
CA VAL A 13 -38.19 -2.88 31.01
C VAL A 13 -37.18 -2.46 29.95
N VAL A 14 -36.34 -1.48 30.28
CA VAL A 14 -35.14 -1.16 29.50
C VAL A 14 -34.16 -2.30 29.76
N ALA A 15 -34.20 -3.34 28.93
CA ALA A 15 -33.19 -4.37 28.93
C ALA A 15 -31.84 -3.68 28.60
N PRO A 16 -30.79 -3.86 29.44
CA PRO A 16 -29.46 -3.40 29.07
C PRO A 16 -29.08 -4.15 27.80
N CYS A 17 -28.86 -3.42 26.71
CA CYS A 17 -28.23 -3.99 25.53
C CYS A 17 -26.82 -4.39 25.97
N ALA A 18 -26.63 -5.68 26.27
CA ALA A 18 -25.32 -6.23 26.53
C ALA A 18 -24.52 -6.07 25.23
N SER A 19 -23.71 -5.01 25.17
CA SER A 19 -22.64 -4.93 24.17
C SER A 19 -21.80 -6.17 24.37
N ALA A 20 -21.78 -7.06 23.37
CA ALA A 20 -20.96 -8.26 23.43
C ALA A 20 -19.51 -7.82 23.57
N GLN A 21 -18.95 -7.95 24.78
CA GLN A 21 -17.59 -7.56 25.05
C GLN A 21 -16.67 -8.57 24.36
N VAL A 22 -16.16 -8.17 23.21
CA VAL A 22 -15.22 -8.94 22.41
C VAL A 22 -13.89 -9.00 23.15
N ARG A 23 -13.35 -10.21 23.37
CA ARG A 23 -12.05 -10.42 24.06
C ARG A 23 -11.01 -10.94 23.06
N PRO A 24 -10.18 -10.08 22.46
CA PRO A 24 -9.13 -10.53 21.56
C PRO A 24 -7.93 -11.09 22.33
N THR A 25 -7.25 -12.05 21.72
CA THR A 25 -5.90 -12.47 22.12
C THR A 25 -4.90 -11.51 21.50
N VAL A 26 -4.04 -10.93 22.33
CA VAL A 26 -3.05 -9.93 21.89
C VAL A 26 -1.66 -10.41 22.26
N PHE A 27 -0.75 -10.42 21.30
CA PHE A 27 0.66 -10.76 21.51
C PHE A 27 1.55 -9.92 20.60
N THR A 28 2.86 -9.95 20.84
CA THR A 28 3.85 -9.20 20.07
C THR A 28 4.97 -10.15 19.66
N LEU A 29 5.32 -10.14 18.38
CA LEU A 29 6.42 -10.93 17.85
C LEU A 29 7.77 -10.34 18.25
N GLU A 30 8.84 -11.11 18.10
CA GLU A 30 10.22 -10.66 18.40
C GLU A 30 10.63 -9.42 17.59
N ASN A 31 10.10 -9.27 16.37
CA ASN A 31 10.33 -8.10 15.52
C ASN A 31 9.49 -6.86 15.91
N GLY A 32 8.72 -6.93 17.00
CA GLY A 32 7.88 -5.83 17.50
C GLY A 32 6.50 -5.73 16.87
N MET A 33 6.14 -6.58 15.91
CA MET A 33 4.80 -6.58 15.31
C MET A 33 3.75 -7.06 16.31
N LYS A 34 2.74 -6.23 16.55
CA LYS A 34 1.61 -6.54 17.44
C LYS A 34 0.50 -7.26 16.68
N PHE A 35 0.13 -8.44 17.14
CA PHE A 35 -1.01 -9.20 16.63
C PHE A 35 -2.21 -9.02 17.56
N ILE A 36 -3.38 -8.83 16.95
CA ILE A 36 -4.68 -8.79 17.62
C ILE A 36 -5.51 -9.86 16.93
N LEU A 37 -5.69 -11.00 17.59
CA LEU A 37 -6.45 -12.13 17.08
C LEU A 37 -7.80 -12.19 17.78
N LEU A 38 -8.86 -12.26 16.99
CA LEU A 38 -10.20 -12.51 17.49
C LEU A 38 -10.75 -13.78 16.85
N GLU A 39 -10.84 -14.83 17.65
CA GLU A 39 -11.51 -16.05 17.23
C GLU A 39 -13.03 -15.85 17.23
N ARG A 40 -13.68 -16.20 16.11
CA ARG A 40 -15.14 -16.14 15.97
C ARG A 40 -15.68 -17.54 15.67
N SER A 41 -16.05 -18.28 16.72
CA SER A 41 -16.60 -19.64 16.60
C SER A 41 -17.87 -19.73 15.76
N GLU A 42 -18.62 -18.63 15.67
CA GLU A 42 -19.87 -18.55 14.91
C GLU A 42 -19.65 -18.33 13.40
N GLU A 43 -18.49 -17.80 13.00
CA GLU A 43 -18.15 -17.44 11.61
C GLU A 43 -17.02 -18.34 11.07
N LYS A 44 -17.24 -19.65 11.09
CA LYS A 44 -16.20 -20.66 10.83
C LYS A 44 -15.63 -20.67 9.42
N ASN A 45 -16.29 -20.00 8.47
CA ASN A 45 -15.98 -20.12 7.04
C ASN A 45 -15.16 -18.94 6.50
N SER A 46 -14.85 -17.92 7.30
CA SER A 46 -14.08 -16.78 6.83
C SER A 46 -13.12 -16.23 7.88
N VAL A 47 -11.99 -15.74 7.40
CA VAL A 47 -11.01 -14.99 8.18
C VAL A 47 -10.92 -13.59 7.60
N ALA A 48 -11.17 -12.57 8.44
CA ALA A 48 -10.88 -11.18 8.10
C ALA A 48 -9.47 -10.84 8.59
N VAL A 49 -8.63 -10.32 7.70
CA VAL A 49 -7.25 -9.96 7.97
C VAL A 49 -7.08 -8.46 7.72
N GLY A 50 -6.29 -7.83 8.59
CA GLY A 50 -5.92 -6.44 8.43
C GLY A 50 -4.46 -6.22 8.82
N TRP A 51 -3.75 -5.39 8.05
CA TRP A 51 -2.39 -4.96 8.35
C TRP A 51 -2.31 -3.43 8.44
N VAL A 52 -1.96 -2.93 9.62
CA VAL A 52 -1.92 -1.48 9.91
C VAL A 52 -0.47 -1.02 10.02
N ALA A 53 -0.09 -0.09 9.16
CA ALA A 53 1.09 0.74 9.35
C ALA A 53 0.70 2.01 10.11
N LYS A 54 1.41 2.33 11.18
CA LYS A 54 1.23 3.57 11.96
C LYS A 54 1.93 4.76 11.29
N VAL A 55 1.60 4.98 10.03
CA VAL A 55 2.11 6.05 9.18
C VAL A 55 0.94 6.56 8.35
N GLY A 56 0.78 7.88 8.28
CA GLY A 56 -0.23 8.52 7.44
C GLY A 56 0.24 9.87 6.91
N SER A 57 -0.69 10.74 6.52
CA SER A 57 -0.34 12.06 5.99
C SER A 57 0.31 12.98 7.04
N VAL A 58 0.12 12.74 8.34
CA VAL A 58 0.76 13.51 9.42
C VAL A 58 2.29 13.36 9.44
N ASN A 59 2.79 12.28 8.83
CA ASN A 59 4.23 12.01 8.72
C ASN A 59 4.86 12.67 7.48
N GLU A 60 4.06 13.33 6.65
CA GLU A 60 4.52 14.03 5.46
C GLU A 60 4.99 15.45 5.80
N ARG A 61 5.84 16.00 4.93
CA ARG A 61 6.31 17.39 5.03
C ARG A 61 6.18 18.07 3.67
N PRO A 62 6.14 19.42 3.63
CA PRO A 62 6.17 20.14 2.35
C PRO A 62 7.30 19.61 1.45
N GLY A 63 6.96 19.33 0.19
CA GLY A 63 7.86 18.73 -0.79
C GLY A 63 7.76 17.20 -0.94
N ILE A 64 7.09 16.49 -0.03
CA ILE A 64 6.78 15.04 -0.16
C ILE A 64 5.31 14.72 0.15
N THR A 65 4.42 15.70 0.00
CA THR A 65 2.98 15.52 0.25
C THR A 65 2.38 14.46 -0.67
N GLY A 66 1.55 13.58 -0.12
CA GLY A 66 0.93 12.45 -0.82
C GLY A 66 1.79 11.19 -0.88
N ILE A 67 3.01 11.21 -0.32
CA ILE A 67 3.91 10.05 -0.36
C ILE A 67 3.35 8.85 0.40
N SER A 68 2.65 9.05 1.53
CA SER A 68 2.07 7.93 2.30
C SER A 68 1.02 7.19 1.47
N HIS A 69 0.13 7.94 0.82
CA HIS A 69 -0.86 7.38 -0.12
C HIS A 69 -0.19 6.79 -1.36
N PHE A 70 0.90 7.38 -1.87
CA PHE A 70 1.63 6.79 -3.00
C PHE A 70 2.22 5.41 -2.64
N PHE A 71 2.86 5.28 -1.46
CA PHE A 71 3.34 3.99 -0.97
C PHE A 71 2.21 2.97 -0.72
N GLU A 72 1.02 3.44 -0.34
CA GLU A 72 -0.17 2.58 -0.26
C GLU A 72 -0.41 1.82 -1.56
N HIS A 73 -0.42 2.52 -2.69
CA HIS A 73 -0.61 1.93 -4.03
C HIS A 73 0.57 1.05 -4.45
N LEU A 74 1.81 1.42 -4.08
CA LEU A 74 3.00 0.66 -4.44
C LEU A 74 3.04 -0.72 -3.79
N MET A 75 2.44 -0.89 -2.61
CA MET A 75 2.35 -2.21 -1.96
C MET A 75 1.60 -3.26 -2.79
N PHE A 76 0.75 -2.83 -3.74
CA PHE A 76 0.06 -3.74 -4.66
C PHE A 76 0.86 -4.06 -5.94
N LYS A 77 2.02 -3.42 -6.14
CA LYS A 77 2.84 -3.59 -7.36
C LYS A 77 3.77 -4.80 -7.33
N GLY A 78 3.76 -5.54 -6.24
CA GLY A 78 4.53 -6.77 -6.12
C GLY A 78 5.72 -6.66 -5.16
N THR A 79 6.49 -7.73 -5.11
CA THR A 79 7.68 -7.97 -4.30
C THR A 79 8.63 -8.83 -5.13
N ASN A 80 9.81 -9.16 -4.60
CA ASN A 80 10.71 -10.14 -5.21
C ASN A 80 10.16 -11.58 -5.30
N LYS A 81 8.92 -11.83 -4.87
CA LYS A 81 8.27 -13.15 -4.92
C LYS A 81 6.90 -13.15 -5.62
N ILE A 82 6.28 -11.99 -5.77
CA ILE A 82 4.93 -11.82 -6.34
C ILE A 82 5.00 -10.61 -7.24
N GLY A 83 4.52 -10.71 -8.48
CA GLY A 83 4.59 -9.67 -9.50
C GLY A 83 5.66 -9.94 -10.56
N THR A 84 6.31 -11.11 -10.54
CA THR A 84 7.35 -11.48 -11.50
C THR A 84 7.39 -12.99 -11.75
N ASN A 85 7.63 -13.38 -13.00
CA ASN A 85 7.77 -14.79 -13.40
C ASN A 85 9.22 -15.30 -13.32
N ASP A 86 10.18 -14.40 -13.15
CA ASP A 86 11.61 -14.70 -13.02
C ASP A 86 12.25 -13.72 -12.03
N PRO A 87 12.22 -14.03 -10.72
CA PRO A 87 12.74 -13.14 -9.68
C PRO A 87 14.21 -12.77 -9.82
N VAL A 88 15.04 -13.65 -10.39
CA VAL A 88 16.48 -13.39 -10.55
C VAL A 88 16.66 -12.34 -11.65
N LYS A 89 16.02 -12.54 -12.79
CA LYS A 89 16.10 -11.61 -13.92
C LYS A 89 15.42 -10.26 -13.63
N ASP A 90 14.34 -10.26 -12.85
CA ASP A 90 13.69 -9.04 -12.35
C ASP A 90 14.68 -8.18 -11.55
N LEU A 91 15.42 -8.79 -10.63
CA LEU A 91 16.46 -8.11 -9.86
C LEU A 91 17.60 -7.59 -10.75
N GLU A 92 18.04 -8.35 -11.75
CA GLU A 92 19.05 -7.90 -12.70
C GLU A 92 18.60 -6.64 -13.47
N PHE A 93 17.33 -6.59 -13.90
CA PHE A 93 16.76 -5.40 -14.53
C PHE A 93 16.66 -4.22 -13.55
N ILE A 94 16.17 -4.45 -12.33
CA ILE A 94 16.07 -3.41 -11.28
C ILE A 94 17.44 -2.78 -11.02
N ASP A 95 18.48 -3.61 -10.89
CA ASP A 95 19.84 -3.14 -10.65
C ASP A 95 20.40 -2.36 -11.85
N ALA A 96 20.19 -2.86 -13.08
CA ALA A 96 20.61 -2.17 -14.30
C ALA A 96 19.92 -0.80 -14.46
N GLU A 97 18.59 -0.76 -14.32
CA GLU A 97 17.82 0.48 -14.37
C GLU A 97 18.26 1.47 -13.29
N SER A 98 18.50 0.98 -12.08
CA SER A 98 18.94 1.81 -10.95
C SER A 98 20.33 2.40 -11.20
N SER A 99 21.25 1.63 -11.78
CA SER A 99 22.57 2.10 -12.18
C SER A 99 22.48 3.23 -13.21
N VAL A 100 21.72 3.02 -14.29
CA VAL A 100 21.52 4.04 -15.34
C VAL A 100 20.84 5.28 -14.77
N ARG A 101 19.80 5.12 -13.96
CA ARG A 101 19.09 6.23 -13.31
C ARG A 101 20.00 7.04 -12.39
N ASN A 102 20.85 6.38 -11.59
CA ASN A 102 21.81 7.05 -10.72
C ASN A 102 22.84 7.86 -11.52
N HIS A 103 23.30 7.31 -12.64
CA HIS A 103 24.20 8.03 -13.55
C HIS A 103 23.51 9.26 -14.17
N MET A 104 22.27 9.10 -14.65
CA MET A 104 21.47 10.22 -15.14
C MET A 104 21.30 11.31 -14.09
N LEU A 105 20.92 10.92 -12.86
CA LEU A 105 20.76 11.85 -11.74
C LEU A 105 22.07 12.59 -11.45
N SER A 106 23.22 11.91 -11.49
CA SER A 106 24.52 12.57 -11.32
C SER A 106 24.69 13.70 -12.34
N ILE A 107 24.50 13.43 -13.64
CA ILE A 107 24.66 14.44 -14.69
C ILE A 107 23.66 15.57 -14.52
N ILE A 108 22.41 15.26 -14.19
CA ILE A 108 21.38 16.28 -13.98
C ILE A 108 21.81 17.22 -12.85
N TRP A 109 22.17 16.66 -11.69
CA TRP A 109 22.55 17.46 -10.51
C TRP A 109 23.86 18.23 -10.68
N THR A 110 24.86 17.68 -11.37
CA THR A 110 26.17 18.33 -11.51
C THR A 110 26.27 19.25 -12.71
N GLU A 111 25.66 18.91 -13.84
CA GLU A 111 25.80 19.66 -15.09
C GLU A 111 24.55 20.45 -15.44
N GLN A 112 23.38 19.80 -15.49
CA GLN A 112 22.15 20.47 -15.94
C GLN A 112 21.74 21.56 -14.95
N TYR A 113 21.79 21.30 -13.65
CA TYR A 113 21.52 22.31 -12.64
C TYR A 113 22.54 23.45 -12.64
N ASP A 114 23.78 23.20 -13.04
CA ASP A 114 24.80 24.24 -13.23
C ASP A 114 24.43 25.17 -14.39
N LYS A 115 24.03 24.61 -15.53
CA LYS A 115 23.52 25.39 -16.69
C LYS A 115 22.25 26.17 -16.33
N PHE A 116 21.33 25.54 -15.60
CA PHE A 116 20.10 26.17 -15.14
C PHE A 116 20.38 27.37 -14.22
N ARG A 117 21.29 27.22 -13.25
CA ARG A 117 21.74 28.32 -12.37
C ARG A 117 22.38 29.48 -13.14
N ARG A 118 23.02 29.21 -14.27
CA ARG A 118 23.59 30.23 -15.17
C ARG A 118 22.58 30.84 -16.15
N GLY A 119 21.35 30.34 -16.19
CA GLY A 119 20.30 30.79 -17.11
C GLY A 119 20.49 30.31 -18.56
N GLU A 120 21.32 29.29 -18.79
CA GLU A 120 21.57 28.72 -20.12
C GLU A 120 20.42 27.80 -20.59
N ILE A 121 19.72 27.19 -19.63
CA ILE A 121 18.57 26.31 -19.87
C ILE A 121 17.43 26.69 -18.91
N ASN A 122 16.19 26.38 -19.32
CA ASN A 122 14.99 26.75 -18.54
C ASN A 122 14.51 25.63 -17.60
N ASP A 123 14.94 24.39 -17.83
CA ASP A 123 14.58 23.24 -17.02
C ASP A 123 15.70 22.17 -17.10
N PRO A 124 16.32 21.79 -15.97
CA PRO A 124 17.35 20.76 -15.95
C PRO A 124 16.83 19.34 -16.25
N TRP A 125 15.51 19.12 -16.24
CA TRP A 125 14.87 17.83 -16.49
C TRP A 125 14.31 17.67 -17.92
N ASP A 126 14.14 18.77 -18.67
CA ASP A 126 13.65 18.76 -20.05
C ASP A 126 14.68 18.11 -20.98
N GLU A 127 14.24 17.06 -21.69
CA GLU A 127 15.05 16.27 -22.62
C GLU A 127 15.67 17.12 -23.74
N LYS A 128 15.06 18.25 -24.10
CA LYS A 128 15.60 19.19 -25.10
C LYS A 128 16.93 19.81 -24.68
N ASN A 129 17.19 19.86 -23.37
CA ASN A 129 18.41 20.43 -22.80
C ASN A 129 19.48 19.37 -22.52
N ASP A 130 19.21 18.10 -22.81
CA ASP A 130 20.10 16.99 -22.48
C ASP A 130 21.47 17.13 -23.15
N THR A 131 22.52 16.70 -22.43
CA THR A 131 23.81 16.41 -23.07
C THR A 131 23.69 15.16 -23.94
N PRO A 132 24.58 14.95 -24.94
CA PRO A 132 24.58 13.72 -25.73
C PRO A 132 24.64 12.44 -24.87
N GLN A 133 25.36 12.51 -23.74
CA GLN A 133 25.43 11.42 -22.77
C GLN A 133 24.11 11.20 -22.04
N LEU A 134 23.46 12.26 -21.55
CA LEU A 134 22.17 12.13 -20.87
C LEU A 134 21.08 11.60 -21.82
N ALA A 135 21.05 12.08 -23.07
CA ALA A 135 20.15 11.58 -24.10
C ALA A 135 20.37 10.08 -24.38
N SER A 136 21.63 9.63 -24.46
CA SER A 136 21.96 8.21 -24.61
C SER A 136 21.48 7.37 -23.43
N LEU A 137 21.67 7.86 -22.19
CA LEU A 137 21.23 7.16 -20.98
C LEU A 137 19.70 7.07 -20.89
N ARG A 138 18.95 8.08 -21.36
CA ARG A 138 17.48 7.99 -21.45
C ARG A 138 17.02 6.90 -22.39
N ILE A 139 17.68 6.79 -23.55
CA ILE A 139 17.39 5.73 -24.53
C ILE A 139 17.69 4.35 -23.93
N GLU A 140 18.82 4.22 -23.24
CA GLU A 140 19.22 2.99 -22.56
C GLU A 140 18.21 2.62 -21.46
N LEU A 141 17.86 3.56 -20.58
CA LEU A 141 16.89 3.34 -19.51
C LEU A 141 15.53 2.93 -20.08
N LYS A 142 15.07 3.63 -21.13
CA LYS A 142 13.79 3.30 -21.78
C LYS A 142 13.81 1.87 -22.32
N LYS A 143 14.89 1.48 -23.00
CA LYS A 143 15.03 0.11 -23.51
C LYS A 143 15.04 -0.92 -22.39
N LEU A 144 15.78 -0.68 -21.30
CA LEU A 144 15.78 -1.56 -20.13
C LEU A 144 14.38 -1.72 -19.55
N MET A 145 13.64 -0.62 -19.38
CA MET A 145 12.27 -0.65 -18.87
C MET A 145 11.30 -1.41 -19.78
N GLU A 146 11.48 -1.30 -21.10
CA GLU A 146 10.70 -2.07 -22.09
C GLU A 146 11.02 -3.56 -22.01
N ASP A 147 12.30 -3.93 -21.94
CA ASP A 147 12.77 -5.31 -21.82
C ASP A 147 12.34 -5.95 -20.49
N HIS A 148 12.35 -5.16 -19.40
CA HIS A 148 11.93 -5.58 -18.07
C HIS A 148 10.45 -6.01 -18.02
N GLN A 149 9.58 -5.44 -18.86
CA GLN A 149 8.17 -5.87 -18.92
C GLN A 149 8.00 -7.36 -19.25
N SER A 150 9.01 -8.02 -19.83
CA SER A 150 8.96 -9.46 -20.14
C SER A 150 8.85 -10.37 -18.91
N VAL A 151 9.32 -9.91 -17.75
CA VAL A 151 9.28 -10.68 -16.50
C VAL A 151 8.20 -10.21 -15.53
N VAL A 152 7.65 -9.00 -15.72
CA VAL A 152 6.63 -8.43 -14.85
C VAL A 152 5.27 -9.10 -15.05
N VAL A 153 4.68 -9.60 -13.96
CA VAL A 153 3.32 -10.16 -13.92
C VAL A 153 2.37 -9.15 -13.29
N LYS A 154 1.54 -8.52 -14.12
CA LYS A 154 0.61 -7.48 -13.66
C LYS A 154 -0.51 -8.06 -12.81
N ASN A 155 -0.82 -7.40 -11.70
CA ASN A 155 -1.92 -7.74 -10.78
C ASN A 155 -1.85 -9.18 -10.26
N GLU A 156 -0.64 -9.74 -10.10
CA GLU A 156 -0.47 -11.11 -9.60
C GLU A 156 -1.01 -11.27 -8.18
N LEU A 157 -0.77 -10.28 -7.30
CA LEU A 157 -1.29 -10.27 -5.94
C LEU A 157 -2.82 -10.42 -5.91
N ASP A 158 -3.52 -9.58 -6.68
CA ASP A 158 -4.98 -9.60 -6.79
C ASP A 158 -5.47 -10.94 -7.33
N THR A 159 -4.79 -11.47 -8.34
CA THR A 159 -5.13 -12.74 -8.98
C THR A 159 -4.96 -13.91 -8.02
N LEU A 160 -3.88 -13.93 -7.23
CA LEU A 160 -3.62 -14.93 -6.20
C LEU A 160 -4.71 -14.91 -5.13
N TYR A 161 -5.03 -13.73 -4.60
CA TYR A 161 -6.07 -13.59 -3.59
C TYR A 161 -7.44 -14.02 -4.12
N GLN A 162 -7.83 -13.57 -5.32
CA GLN A 162 -9.10 -13.96 -5.93
C GLN A 162 -9.16 -15.47 -6.24
N GLY A 163 -8.05 -16.07 -6.68
CA GLY A 163 -7.94 -17.51 -6.91
C GLY A 163 -8.17 -18.34 -5.65
N GLU A 164 -7.78 -17.81 -4.49
CA GLU A 164 -8.08 -18.39 -3.18
C GLU A 164 -9.44 -17.98 -2.61
N GLY A 165 -10.29 -17.30 -3.38
CA GLY A 165 -11.64 -16.90 -2.98
C GLY A 165 -11.68 -15.70 -2.03
N ALA A 166 -10.61 -14.91 -1.97
CA ALA A 166 -10.60 -13.69 -1.20
C ALA A 166 -11.59 -12.66 -1.74
N VAL A 167 -12.16 -11.86 -0.85
CA VAL A 167 -13.11 -10.79 -1.16
C VAL A 167 -12.78 -9.55 -0.34
N GLY A 168 -13.16 -8.39 -0.88
CA GLY A 168 -13.05 -7.13 -0.13
C GLY A 168 -11.61 -6.65 0.11
N MET A 169 -10.65 -7.11 -0.71
CA MET A 169 -9.29 -6.56 -0.67
C MET A 169 -9.33 -5.06 -0.94
N ASN A 170 -8.80 -4.27 -0.01
CA ASN A 170 -8.78 -2.82 -0.10
C ASN A 170 -7.67 -2.22 0.76
N ALA A 171 -7.33 -0.97 0.53
CA ALA A 171 -6.48 -0.19 1.39
C ALA A 171 -6.97 1.25 1.51
N PHE A 172 -6.50 1.95 2.55
CA PHE A 172 -6.65 3.39 2.66
C PHE A 172 -5.55 4.00 3.54
N THR A 173 -5.27 5.28 3.29
CA THR A 173 -4.36 6.11 4.07
C THR A 173 -5.13 7.27 4.66
N SER A 174 -4.95 7.50 5.97
CA SER A 174 -5.48 8.63 6.71
C SER A 174 -4.34 9.49 7.26
N GLU A 175 -4.65 10.38 8.20
CA GLU A 175 -3.64 11.20 8.87
C GLU A 175 -2.64 10.35 9.66
N ASP A 176 -3.11 9.33 10.37
CA ASP A 176 -2.28 8.57 11.33
C ASP A 176 -1.89 7.17 10.86
N VAL A 177 -2.63 6.60 9.89
CA VAL A 177 -2.47 5.18 9.51
C VAL A 177 -2.63 4.94 8.02
N THR A 178 -1.95 3.90 7.54
CA THR A 178 -2.23 3.22 6.29
C THR A 178 -2.68 1.81 6.65
N PHE A 179 -3.85 1.42 6.16
CA PHE A 179 -4.49 0.16 6.52
C PHE A 179 -4.80 -0.65 5.26
N TYR A 180 -4.40 -1.92 5.28
CA TYR A 180 -4.73 -2.91 4.26
C TYR A 180 -5.67 -3.93 4.87
N ILE A 181 -6.72 -4.28 4.14
CA ILE A 181 -7.75 -5.22 4.60
C ILE A 181 -8.04 -6.25 3.52
N ASN A 182 -8.34 -7.47 3.95
CA ASN A 182 -8.78 -8.54 3.07
C ASN A 182 -9.61 -9.56 3.85
N GLN A 183 -10.51 -10.28 3.17
CA GLN A 183 -11.27 -11.37 3.75
C GLN A 183 -11.05 -12.64 2.93
N LEU A 184 -10.71 -13.74 3.59
CA LEU A 184 -10.38 -15.03 3.00
C LEU A 184 -11.37 -16.11 3.47
N PRO A 185 -11.64 -17.14 2.67
CA PRO A 185 -12.28 -18.36 3.15
C PRO A 185 -11.38 -19.06 4.18
N ALA A 186 -11.97 -19.62 5.23
CA ALA A 186 -11.21 -20.27 6.30
C ALA A 186 -10.66 -21.66 5.93
N ASN A 187 -11.08 -22.23 4.79
CA ASN A 187 -10.78 -23.60 4.37
C ASN A 187 -9.73 -23.69 3.24
N LYS A 188 -8.88 -22.67 3.13
CA LYS A 188 -7.81 -22.58 2.13
C LYS A 188 -6.44 -22.75 2.77
#